data_AF-A0A2P4YM43-F1
#
_entry.id   AF-A0A2P4YM43-F1
#
_cell.length_a   1.000
_cell.length_b   1.000
_cell.length_c   1.000
_cell.angle_alpha   90.00
_cell.angle_beta   90.00
_cell.angle_gamma   90.00
#
_symmetry.space_group_name_H-M   'P 1'
#
loop_
_entity.id
_entity.type
_entity.pdbx_description
1 polymer ?
#
loop_
_entity_poly.entity_id
_entity_poly.type
_entity_poly.pdbx_seq_one_letter_code
_entity_poly.pdbx_strand_id
1 'polypeptide(L)'
;MYKAFRPWTVGAMDGAATKGRLDIVRRLYLTRDEGCSTLAFIGAASNNHVEVLRLLYMFYESKSDPVEELTVAARNGHLEAVYFRLPGMMENELAIEAAIVNGHVAVVEALLPRTGNKRNIFIIAAANNQVLVLRLLLENYGFYYSRDVLLIAAGLGHVRIMELVVEACSQREIHKALYIAAKHGIPV
;
A
#
# COMPACT_ATOMS: atom_id res chain seq x y z
N MET A 1 -4.95 44.30 29.40
CA MET A 1 -4.42 42.92 29.41
C MET A 1 -5.16 42.11 28.35
N TYR A 2 -4.57 41.90 27.19
CA TYR A 2 -5.10 40.95 26.21
C TYR A 2 -4.85 39.54 26.74
N LYS A 3 -5.87 38.87 27.31
CA LYS A 3 -5.87 37.41 27.33
C LYS A 3 -5.98 37.00 25.86
N ALA A 4 -4.87 36.55 25.28
CA ALA A 4 -4.90 35.87 23.99
C ALA A 4 -5.61 34.52 24.18
N PHE A 5 -6.93 34.54 24.24
CA PHE A 5 -7.75 33.35 24.11
C PHE A 5 -7.70 32.95 22.64
N ARG A 6 -6.69 32.17 22.26
CA ARG A 6 -6.77 31.39 21.03
C ARG A 6 -7.60 30.16 21.37
N PRO A 7 -8.87 30.06 20.95
CA PRO A 7 -9.59 28.81 21.08
C PRO A 7 -8.78 27.75 20.32
N TRP A 8 -8.42 26.69 21.02
CA TRP A 8 -7.78 25.54 20.39
C TRP A 8 -8.87 24.83 19.59
N THR A 9 -8.71 24.82 18.26
CA THR A 9 -9.70 24.25 17.36
C THR A 9 -9.44 22.77 17.15
N VAL A 10 -10.43 22.06 16.59
CA VAL A 10 -10.27 20.69 16.06
C VAL A 10 -8.98 20.56 15.22
N GLY A 11 -8.67 21.59 14.43
CA GLY A 11 -7.45 21.65 13.61
C GLY A 11 -6.14 21.62 14.39
N ALA A 12 -6.13 21.99 15.68
CA ALA A 12 -4.93 21.87 16.51
C ALA A 12 -4.59 20.41 16.82
N MET A 13 -5.60 19.57 17.13
CA MET A 13 -5.39 18.14 17.33
C MET A 13 -5.07 17.44 16.00
N ASP A 14 -5.77 17.79 14.92
CA ASP A 14 -5.51 17.26 13.58
C ASP A 14 -4.06 17.55 13.13
N GLY A 15 -3.61 18.80 13.31
CA GLY A 15 -2.25 19.20 12.98
C GLY A 15 -1.20 18.53 13.85
N ALA A 16 -1.44 18.41 15.16
CA ALA A 16 -0.55 17.68 16.07
C ALA A 16 -0.45 16.20 15.68
N ALA A 17 -1.56 15.57 15.33
CA ALA A 17 -1.61 14.18 14.89
C ALA A 17 -0.86 13.97 13.57
N THR A 18 -1.10 14.85 12.59
CA THR A 18 -0.40 14.84 11.29
C THR A 18 1.11 15.00 11.44
N LYS A 19 1.58 15.68 12.50
CA LYS A 19 3.01 15.87 12.79
C LYS A 19 3.59 14.86 13.77
N GLY A 20 2.82 13.85 14.20
CA GLY A 20 3.31 12.80 15.10
C GLY A 20 3.56 13.29 16.53
N ARG A 21 3.01 14.44 16.90
CA ARG A 21 3.22 15.08 18.21
C ARG A 21 2.34 14.44 19.27
N LEU A 22 2.64 13.18 19.61
CA LEU A 22 1.91 12.39 20.61
C LEU A 22 1.78 13.11 21.96
N ASP A 23 2.83 13.84 22.36
CA ASP A 23 2.88 14.70 23.54
C ASP A 23 1.75 15.74 23.54
N ILE A 24 1.58 16.42 22.39
CA ILE A 24 0.56 17.45 22.20
C ILE A 24 -0.83 16.81 22.09
N VAL A 25 -0.99 15.74 21.32
CA VAL A 25 -2.28 15.05 21.17
C VAL A 25 -2.79 14.56 22.54
N ARG A 26 -1.92 13.93 23.35
CA ARG A 26 -2.26 13.47 24.70
C ARG A 26 -2.68 14.63 25.61
N ARG A 27 -1.95 15.76 25.55
CA ARG A 27 -2.28 16.94 26.35
C ARG A 27 -3.61 17.56 25.93
N LEU A 28 -3.87 17.64 24.63
CA LEU A 28 -5.12 18.19 24.11
C LEU A 28 -6.31 17.32 24.53
N TYR A 29 -6.20 15.99 24.43
CA TYR A 29 -7.24 15.08 24.92
C TYR A 29 -7.56 15.28 26.42
N LEU A 30 -6.55 15.41 27.28
CA LEU A 30 -6.74 15.51 28.73
C LEU A 30 -7.32 16.85 29.21
N THR A 31 -7.31 17.89 28.36
CA THR A 31 -7.61 19.26 28.80
C THR A 31 -8.78 19.90 28.07
N ARG A 32 -9.35 19.24 27.05
CA ARG A 32 -10.24 19.85 26.07
C ARG A 32 -11.29 18.87 25.53
N ASP A 33 -12.48 19.39 25.24
CA ASP A 33 -13.63 18.61 24.76
C ASP A 33 -13.85 18.74 23.23
N GLU A 34 -13.16 19.67 22.55
CA GLU A 34 -13.36 19.93 21.11
C GLU A 34 -12.97 18.71 20.22
N GLY A 35 -12.04 17.87 20.66
CA GLY A 35 -11.63 16.63 19.99
C GLY A 35 -10.85 16.79 18.68
N CYS A 36 -10.93 15.77 17.82
CA CYS A 36 -10.33 15.75 16.48
C CYS A 36 -11.36 15.51 15.38
N SER A 37 -10.97 15.78 14.14
CA SER A 37 -11.67 15.31 12.95
C SER A 37 -11.03 14.04 12.41
N THR A 38 -11.62 13.48 11.36
CA THR A 38 -11.05 12.38 10.58
C THR A 38 -9.66 12.73 10.01
N LEU A 39 -9.35 14.01 9.80
CA LEU A 39 -8.04 14.46 9.32
C LEU A 39 -6.90 14.12 10.29
N ALA A 40 -7.16 14.01 11.60
CA ALA A 40 -6.14 13.54 12.54
C ALA A 40 -5.66 12.12 12.22
N PHE A 41 -6.60 11.22 11.92
CA PHE A 41 -6.32 9.83 11.58
C PHE A 41 -5.64 9.72 10.23
N ILE A 42 -6.23 10.34 9.19
CA ILE A 42 -5.66 10.35 7.83
C ILE A 42 -4.26 10.95 7.85
N GLY A 43 -4.06 12.08 8.56
CA GLY A 43 -2.76 12.73 8.69
C GLY A 43 -1.72 11.87 9.42
N ALA A 44 -2.12 11.20 10.50
CA ALA A 44 -1.23 10.28 11.21
C ALA A 44 -0.88 9.04 10.36
N ALA A 45 -1.84 8.44 9.67
CA ALA A 45 -1.62 7.30 8.77
C ALA A 45 -0.74 7.68 7.58
N SER A 46 -0.99 8.84 6.98
CA SER A 46 -0.23 9.41 5.86
C SER A 46 1.23 9.72 6.22
N ASN A 47 1.60 9.79 7.50
CA ASN A 47 2.97 10.06 7.96
C ASN A 47 3.54 8.94 8.87
N ASN A 48 2.94 7.75 8.87
CA ASN A 48 3.35 6.59 9.67
C ASN A 48 3.42 6.84 11.20
N HIS A 49 2.53 7.67 11.73
CA HIS A 49 2.49 7.98 13.17
C HIS A 49 1.60 6.99 13.92
N VAL A 50 2.01 5.72 13.96
CA VAL A 50 1.21 4.60 14.51
C VAL A 50 0.86 4.79 15.98
N GLU A 51 1.75 5.34 16.80
CA GLU A 51 1.44 5.61 18.22
C GLU A 51 0.41 6.74 18.41
N VAL A 52 0.35 7.69 17.47
CA VAL A 52 -0.75 8.66 17.43
C VAL A 52 -2.05 7.97 17.01
N LEU A 53 -2.02 7.14 15.96
CA LEU A 53 -3.20 6.36 15.55
C LEU A 53 -3.74 5.51 16.71
N ARG A 54 -2.88 4.80 17.44
CA ARG A 54 -3.26 4.00 18.61
C ARG A 54 -4.03 4.83 19.64
N LEU A 55 -3.53 6.03 19.95
CA LEU A 55 -4.19 6.93 20.89
C LEU A 55 -5.52 7.46 20.33
N LEU A 56 -5.56 7.84 19.05
CA LEU A 56 -6.78 8.34 18.40
C LEU A 56 -7.87 7.26 18.36
N TYR A 57 -7.53 6.01 18.00
CA TYR A 57 -8.48 4.88 18.03
C TYR A 57 -8.97 4.57 19.44
N MET A 58 -8.17 4.80 20.48
CA MET A 58 -8.60 4.56 21.87
C MET A 58 -9.70 5.51 22.33
N PHE A 59 -9.75 6.74 21.80
CA PHE A 59 -10.63 7.79 22.32
C PHE A 59 -11.63 8.35 21.31
N TYR A 60 -11.34 8.23 20.02
CA TYR A 60 -12.09 8.88 18.94
C TYR A 60 -12.37 7.91 17.78
N GLU A 61 -12.48 6.60 18.04
CA GLU A 61 -12.73 5.55 17.02
C GLU A 61 -13.86 5.92 16.05
N SER A 62 -14.94 6.53 16.54
CA SER A 62 -16.09 6.96 15.74
C SER A 62 -15.80 8.06 14.71
N LYS A 63 -14.60 8.68 14.77
CA LYS A 63 -14.13 9.70 13.82
C LYS A 63 -13.20 9.14 12.75
N SER A 64 -12.79 7.87 12.86
CA SER A 64 -11.89 7.21 11.91
C SER A 64 -12.52 7.06 10.52
N ASP A 65 -11.66 7.02 9.50
CA ASP A 65 -11.99 6.53 8.16
C ASP A 65 -10.97 5.45 7.79
N PRO A 66 -11.24 4.19 8.17
CA PRO A 66 -10.38 3.05 7.91
C PRO A 66 -9.89 2.88 6.47
N VAL A 67 -10.76 3.19 5.50
CA VAL A 67 -10.48 2.95 4.09
C VAL A 67 -9.52 4.01 3.59
N GLU A 68 -9.78 5.28 3.89
CA GLU A 68 -8.89 6.38 3.51
C GLU A 68 -7.56 6.29 4.25
N GLU A 69 -7.56 5.98 5.56
CA GLU A 69 -6.35 5.78 6.35
C GLU A 69 -5.43 4.70 5.76
N LEU A 70 -6.00 3.54 5.42
CA LEU A 70 -5.23 2.46 4.78
C LEU A 70 -4.74 2.88 3.39
N THR A 71 -5.56 3.59 2.62
CA THR A 71 -5.22 4.02 1.26
C THR A 71 -4.08 5.05 1.27
N VAL A 72 -4.10 6.03 2.17
CA VAL A 72 -3.01 7.02 2.27
C VAL A 72 -1.73 6.42 2.83
N ALA A 73 -1.82 5.50 3.80
CA ALA A 73 -0.66 4.78 4.30
C ALA A 73 -0.03 3.93 3.19
N ALA A 74 -0.87 3.27 2.38
CA ALA A 74 -0.40 2.46 1.26
C ALA A 74 0.20 3.30 0.13
N ARG A 75 -0.43 4.43 -0.19
CA ARG A 75 0.07 5.42 -1.17
C ARG A 75 1.46 5.95 -0.82
N ASN A 76 1.77 6.09 0.46
CA ASN A 76 3.04 6.62 0.97
C ASN A 76 4.04 5.53 1.39
N GLY A 77 3.71 4.25 1.23
CA GLY A 77 4.62 3.14 1.53
C GLY A 77 4.81 2.86 3.02
N HIS A 78 3.88 3.31 3.86
CA HIS A 78 3.96 3.22 5.31
C HIS A 78 3.46 1.86 5.81
N LEU A 79 4.33 0.85 5.69
CA LEU A 79 4.03 -0.54 6.02
C LEU A 79 3.52 -0.75 7.46
N GLU A 80 4.04 0.01 8.43
CA GLU A 80 3.63 -0.13 9.83
C GLU A 80 2.20 0.37 10.04
N ALA A 81 1.84 1.53 9.48
CA ALA A 81 0.47 2.04 9.47
C ALA A 81 -0.49 1.11 8.71
N VAL A 82 -0.03 0.48 7.61
CA VAL A 82 -0.78 -0.56 6.89
C VAL A 82 -1.04 -1.76 7.82
N TYR A 83 -0.02 -2.31 8.47
CA TYR A 83 -0.19 -3.42 9.42
C TYR A 83 -1.08 -3.09 10.60
N PHE A 84 -0.97 -1.87 11.13
CA PHE A 84 -1.83 -1.39 12.20
C PHE A 84 -3.31 -1.45 11.78
N ARG A 85 -3.62 -1.11 10.52
CA ARG A 85 -5.00 -1.08 10.04
C ARG A 85 -5.51 -2.41 9.49
N LEU A 86 -4.67 -3.33 9.02
CA LEU A 86 -5.11 -4.59 8.40
C LEU A 86 -6.08 -5.48 9.21
N PRO A 87 -6.06 -5.52 10.56
CA PRO A 87 -7.00 -6.33 11.33
C PRO A 87 -8.47 -5.93 11.08
N GLY A 88 -9.31 -6.93 10.79
CA GLY A 88 -10.76 -6.75 10.57
C GLY A 88 -11.15 -6.09 9.24
N MET A 89 -10.19 -5.79 8.36
CA MET A 89 -10.47 -5.25 7.02
C MET A 89 -10.76 -6.37 6.02
N MET A 90 -11.79 -6.17 5.20
CA MET A 90 -12.06 -6.95 3.99
C MET A 90 -11.15 -6.48 2.83
N GLU A 91 -11.34 -7.05 1.64
CA GLU A 91 -10.61 -6.66 0.43
C GLU A 91 -10.68 -5.15 0.19
N ASN A 92 -9.52 -4.50 0.02
CA ASN A 92 -9.42 -3.07 -0.27
C ASN A 92 -8.57 -2.87 -1.52
N GLU A 93 -9.24 -2.80 -2.67
CA GLU A 93 -8.61 -2.62 -3.98
C GLU A 93 -7.92 -1.25 -4.07
N LEU A 94 -8.52 -0.19 -3.50
CA LEU A 94 -7.95 1.16 -3.55
C LEU A 94 -6.56 1.25 -2.90
N ALA A 95 -6.38 0.59 -1.75
CA ALA A 95 -5.11 0.62 -1.03
C ALA A 95 -3.99 -0.11 -1.81
N ILE A 96 -4.27 -1.30 -2.35
CA ILE A 96 -3.26 -2.04 -3.11
C ILE A 96 -2.96 -1.35 -4.44
N GLU A 97 -3.95 -0.79 -5.12
CA GLU A 97 -3.74 0.01 -6.32
C GLU A 97 -2.86 1.23 -6.04
N ALA A 98 -3.12 1.96 -4.95
CA ALA A 98 -2.30 3.09 -4.54
C ALA A 98 -0.84 2.68 -4.25
N ALA A 99 -0.64 1.55 -3.57
CA ALA A 99 0.69 1.00 -3.33
C ALA A 99 1.41 0.58 -4.63
N ILE A 100 0.68 -0.03 -5.57
CA ILE A 100 1.23 -0.42 -6.88
C ILE A 100 1.63 0.82 -7.65
N VAL A 101 0.73 1.79 -7.82
CA VAL A 101 0.97 3.03 -8.58
C VAL A 101 2.22 3.78 -8.08
N ASN A 102 2.49 3.74 -6.77
CA ASN A 102 3.65 4.39 -6.15
C ASN A 102 4.86 3.46 -5.95
N GLY A 103 4.78 2.20 -6.38
CA GLY A 103 5.90 1.25 -6.38
C GLY A 103 6.29 0.70 -5.02
N HIS A 104 5.38 0.73 -4.03
CA HIS A 104 5.64 0.29 -2.66
C HIS A 104 5.54 -1.24 -2.53
N VAL A 105 6.55 -1.96 -3.03
CA VAL A 105 6.60 -3.44 -3.09
C VAL A 105 6.23 -4.12 -1.77
N ALA A 106 6.80 -3.67 -0.64
CA ALA A 106 6.53 -4.28 0.67
C ALA A 106 5.07 -4.11 1.13
N VAL A 107 4.45 -2.97 0.80
CA VAL A 107 3.02 -2.75 1.06
C VAL A 107 2.17 -3.61 0.13
N VAL A 108 2.54 -3.70 -1.16
CA VAL A 108 1.84 -4.58 -2.11
C VAL A 108 1.85 -6.01 -1.58
N GLU A 109 3.01 -6.53 -1.19
CA GLU A 109 3.17 -7.87 -0.62
C GLU A 109 2.27 -8.09 0.61
N ALA A 110 2.19 -7.12 1.53
CA ALA A 110 1.33 -7.21 2.70
C ALA A 110 -0.18 -7.25 2.35
N LEU A 111 -0.57 -6.61 1.25
CA LEU A 111 -1.96 -6.52 0.78
C LEU A 111 -2.36 -7.67 -0.17
N LEU A 112 -1.40 -8.37 -0.78
CA LEU A 112 -1.65 -9.46 -1.74
C LEU A 112 -2.58 -10.59 -1.24
N PRO A 113 -2.53 -11.02 0.05
CA PRO A 113 -3.45 -12.05 0.53
C PRO A 113 -4.92 -11.61 0.57
N ARG A 114 -5.20 -10.30 0.43
CA ARG A 114 -6.52 -9.69 0.57
C ARG A 114 -7.03 -9.06 -0.73
N THR A 115 -6.45 -9.43 -1.89
CA THR A 115 -6.95 -8.98 -3.20
C THR A 115 -7.73 -10.09 -3.92
N GLY A 116 -8.97 -9.77 -4.30
CA GLY A 116 -9.78 -10.60 -5.19
C GLY A 116 -9.34 -10.49 -6.65
N ASN A 117 -9.19 -9.26 -7.16
CA ASN A 117 -8.94 -9.01 -8.59
C ASN A 117 -7.46 -9.05 -8.99
N LYS A 118 -6.97 -10.27 -9.22
CA LYS A 118 -5.59 -10.52 -9.65
C LYS A 118 -5.27 -10.00 -11.04
N ARG A 119 -6.24 -9.81 -11.94
CA ARG A 119 -5.94 -9.27 -13.28
C ARG A 119 -5.59 -7.80 -13.21
N ASN A 120 -6.32 -7.03 -12.39
CA ASN A 120 -6.17 -5.57 -12.32
C ASN A 120 -4.79 -5.16 -11.81
N ILE A 121 -4.26 -5.86 -10.80
CA ILE A 121 -2.95 -5.55 -10.20
C ILE A 121 -1.79 -5.68 -11.22
N PHE A 122 -1.86 -6.63 -12.16
CA PHE A 122 -0.86 -6.77 -13.23
C PHE A 122 -0.95 -5.63 -14.25
N ILE A 123 -2.17 -5.27 -14.65
CA ILE A 123 -2.43 -4.17 -15.59
C ILE A 123 -1.91 -2.86 -15.01
N ILE A 124 -2.23 -2.55 -13.74
CA ILE A 124 -1.82 -1.31 -13.08
C ILE A 124 -0.30 -1.27 -12.90
N ALA A 125 0.33 -2.38 -12.49
CA ALA A 125 1.79 -2.45 -12.38
C ALA A 125 2.46 -2.21 -13.75
N ALA A 126 1.91 -2.80 -14.81
CA ALA A 126 2.42 -2.61 -16.16
C ALA A 126 2.23 -1.16 -16.65
N ALA A 127 1.06 -0.57 -16.43
CA ALA A 127 0.70 0.77 -16.86
C ALA A 127 1.47 1.88 -16.13
N ASN A 128 1.97 1.63 -14.92
CA ASN A 128 2.74 2.59 -14.12
C ASN A 128 4.26 2.34 -14.14
N ASN A 129 4.74 1.45 -15.02
CA ASN A 129 6.15 1.07 -15.14
C ASN A 129 6.76 0.51 -13.83
N GLN A 130 5.96 -0.22 -13.06
CA GLN A 130 6.35 -0.70 -11.73
C GLN A 130 7.01 -2.08 -11.82
N VAL A 131 8.25 -2.09 -12.32
CA VAL A 131 9.01 -3.31 -12.65
C VAL A 131 9.15 -4.25 -11.44
N LEU A 132 9.47 -3.72 -10.25
CA LEU A 132 9.66 -4.55 -9.06
C LEU A 132 8.35 -5.14 -8.54
N VAL A 133 7.27 -4.36 -8.61
CA VAL A 133 5.93 -4.84 -8.26
C VAL A 133 5.52 -5.93 -9.25
N LEU A 134 5.69 -5.70 -10.56
CA LEU A 134 5.35 -6.70 -11.57
C LEU A 134 6.17 -7.99 -11.40
N ARG A 135 7.46 -7.89 -11.04
CA ARG A 135 8.28 -9.06 -10.68
C ARG A 135 7.65 -9.85 -9.53
N LEU A 136 7.32 -9.18 -8.43
CA LEU A 136 6.65 -9.80 -7.27
C LEU A 136 5.35 -10.51 -7.70
N LEU A 137 4.55 -9.87 -8.55
CA LEU A 137 3.29 -10.45 -9.05
C LEU A 137 3.52 -11.69 -9.91
N LEU A 138 4.51 -11.65 -10.82
CA LEU A 138 4.88 -12.79 -11.68
C LEU A 138 5.42 -13.96 -10.84
N GLU A 139 6.16 -13.69 -9.78
CA GLU A 139 6.65 -14.72 -8.85
C GLU A 139 5.51 -15.39 -8.06
N ASN A 140 4.51 -14.61 -7.63
CA ASN A 140 3.40 -15.13 -6.82
C ASN A 140 2.29 -15.81 -7.63
N TYR A 141 1.95 -15.27 -8.81
CA TYR A 141 0.79 -15.73 -9.60
C TYR A 141 1.16 -16.24 -10.98
N GLY A 142 2.43 -16.16 -11.39
CA GLY A 142 2.88 -16.62 -12.70
C GLY A 142 2.45 -15.70 -13.85
N PHE A 143 2.34 -16.29 -15.04
CA PHE A 143 2.36 -15.58 -16.32
C PHE A 143 0.99 -15.47 -17.01
N TYR A 144 -0.11 -15.73 -16.29
CA TYR A 144 -1.45 -15.79 -16.90
C TYR A 144 -1.86 -14.52 -17.65
N TYR A 145 -1.40 -13.36 -17.19
CA TYR A 145 -1.74 -12.05 -17.76
C TYR A 145 -0.63 -11.45 -18.64
N SER A 146 0.39 -12.23 -19.02
CA SER A 146 1.58 -11.73 -19.74
C SER A 146 1.23 -11.06 -21.07
N ARG A 147 0.22 -11.55 -21.79
CA ARG A 147 -0.22 -10.92 -23.05
C ARG A 147 -0.75 -9.51 -22.84
N ASP A 148 -1.64 -9.33 -21.86
CA ASP A 148 -2.23 -8.02 -21.52
C ASP A 148 -1.12 -7.06 -21.03
N VAL A 149 -0.23 -7.55 -20.16
CA VAL A 149 0.92 -6.81 -19.65
C VAL A 149 1.84 -6.35 -20.78
N LEU A 150 2.20 -7.25 -21.72
CA LEU A 150 3.05 -6.93 -22.86
C LEU A 150 2.40 -5.92 -23.80
N LEU A 151 1.09 -6.04 -24.06
CA LEU A 151 0.38 -5.10 -24.92
C LEU A 151 0.39 -3.68 -24.33
N ILE A 152 0.12 -3.57 -23.03
CA ILE A 152 0.15 -2.29 -22.30
C ILE A 152 1.57 -1.71 -22.28
N ALA A 153 2.56 -2.54 -21.91
CA ALA A 153 3.95 -2.10 -21.84
C ALA A 153 4.49 -1.67 -23.21
N ALA A 154 4.16 -2.38 -24.29
CA ALA A 154 4.53 -1.99 -25.65
C ALA A 154 3.85 -0.68 -26.07
N GLY A 155 2.54 -0.53 -25.78
CA GLY A 155 1.79 0.68 -26.09
C GLY A 155 2.30 1.93 -25.35
N LEU A 156 2.85 1.76 -24.15
CA LEU A 156 3.41 2.84 -23.32
C LEU A 156 4.94 2.97 -23.40
N GLY A 157 5.63 2.10 -24.16
CA GLY A 157 7.09 2.12 -24.29
C GLY A 157 7.85 1.66 -23.04
N HIS A 158 7.25 0.85 -22.17
CA HIS A 158 7.87 0.34 -20.94
C HIS A 158 8.79 -0.85 -21.23
N VAL A 159 9.96 -0.57 -21.81
CA VAL A 159 10.95 -1.58 -22.23
C VAL A 159 11.35 -2.53 -21.10
N ARG A 160 11.59 -2.02 -19.89
CA ARG A 160 11.98 -2.82 -18.73
C ARG A 160 10.93 -3.86 -18.31
N ILE A 161 9.64 -3.55 -18.51
CA ILE A 161 8.57 -4.52 -18.27
C ILE A 161 8.57 -5.59 -19.35
N MET A 162 8.74 -5.19 -20.61
CA MET A 162 8.79 -6.15 -21.72
C MET A 162 9.95 -7.12 -21.55
N GLU A 163 11.14 -6.62 -21.24
CA GLU A 163 12.33 -7.42 -20.92
C GLU A 163 12.07 -8.37 -19.76
N LEU A 164 11.55 -7.86 -18.64
CA LEU A 164 11.23 -8.68 -17.46
C LEU A 164 10.31 -9.85 -17.81
N VAL A 165 9.23 -9.60 -18.56
CA VAL A 165 8.27 -10.64 -18.92
C VAL A 165 8.88 -11.66 -19.88
N VAL A 166 9.69 -11.21 -20.85
CA VAL A 166 10.37 -12.10 -21.81
C VAL A 166 11.40 -12.98 -21.11
N GLU A 167 12.28 -12.41 -20.30
CA GLU A 167 13.30 -13.15 -19.54
C GLU A 167 12.67 -14.20 -18.65
N ALA A 168 11.63 -13.82 -17.92
CA ALA A 168 10.97 -14.70 -16.97
C ALA A 168 10.18 -15.84 -17.69
N CYS A 169 9.63 -15.58 -18.88
CA CYS A 169 9.06 -16.63 -19.74
C CYS A 169 10.14 -17.58 -20.27
N SER A 170 11.27 -17.06 -20.76
CA SER A 170 12.37 -17.86 -21.30
C SER A 170 12.98 -18.78 -20.26
N GLN A 171 13.21 -18.29 -19.03
CA GLN A 171 13.69 -19.12 -17.92
C GLN A 171 12.75 -20.28 -17.62
N ARG A 172 11.44 -20.06 -17.66
CA ARG A 172 10.45 -21.12 -17.45
C ARG A 172 10.49 -22.19 -18.53
N GLU A 173 10.63 -21.80 -19.79
CA GLU A 173 10.76 -22.77 -20.89
C GLU A 173 12.05 -23.59 -20.77
N ILE A 174 13.16 -22.97 -20.35
CA ILE A 174 14.39 -23.70 -20.00
C ILE A 174 14.14 -24.69 -18.86
N HIS A 175 13.48 -24.27 -17.77
CA HIS A 175 13.17 -25.16 -16.65
C HIS A 175 12.24 -26.33 -17.06
N LYS A 176 11.21 -26.08 -17.89
CA LYS A 176 10.38 -27.15 -18.43
C LYS A 176 11.19 -28.12 -19.29
N ALA A 177 12.06 -27.61 -20.16
CA ALA A 177 12.93 -28.42 -20.99
C ALA A 177 13.86 -29.30 -20.16
N LEU A 178 14.51 -28.74 -19.13
CA LEU A 178 15.34 -29.49 -18.17
C LEU A 178 14.54 -30.55 -17.41
N TYR A 179 13.34 -30.20 -16.94
CA TYR A 179 12.47 -31.15 -16.25
C TYR A 179 12.05 -32.33 -17.15
N ILE A 180 11.72 -32.05 -18.42
CA ILE A 180 11.41 -33.09 -19.42
C ILE A 180 12.65 -33.95 -19.70
N ALA A 181 13.83 -33.34 -19.89
CA ALA A 181 15.09 -34.07 -20.10
C ALA A 181 15.40 -35.01 -18.93
N ALA A 182 15.28 -34.52 -17.69
CA ALA A 182 15.45 -35.32 -16.48
C ALA A 182 14.44 -36.47 -16.37
N LYS A 183 13.16 -36.23 -16.72
CA LYS A 183 12.10 -37.25 -16.69
C LYS A 183 12.31 -38.35 -17.74
N HIS A 184 12.92 -38.03 -18.87
CA HIS A 184 13.15 -38.99 -19.97
C HIS A 184 14.56 -39.59 -19.97
N GLY A 185 15.39 -39.31 -18.96
CA GLY A 185 16.75 -39.83 -18.86
C GLY A 185 17.66 -39.37 -19.99
N ILE A 186 17.33 -38.23 -20.63
CA ILE A 186 18.16 -37.63 -21.67
C ILE A 186 19.28 -36.88 -20.93
N PRO A 187 20.56 -37.28 -21.06
CA PRO A 187 21.65 -36.56 -20.42
C PRO A 187 21.68 -35.13 -20.97
N VAL A 188 21.69 -34.16 -20.05
CA VAL A 188 21.72 -32.72 -20.32
C VAL A 188 23.17 -32.25 -20.49
#